data_AF-A0A519M1J2-F1
#
_entry.id   AF-A0A519M1J2-F1
#
_cell.length_a   1.000
_cell.length_b   1.000
_cell.length_c   1.000
_cell.angle_alpha   90.00
_cell.angle_beta   90.00
_cell.angle_gamma   90.00
#
_symmetry.space_group_name_H-M   'P 1'
#
loop_
_entity.id
_entity.type
_entity.pdbx_description
1 polymer ?
#
loop_
_entity_poly.entity_id
_entity_poly.type
_entity_poly.pdbx_seq_one_letter_code
_entity_poly.pdbx_strand_id
1 'polypeptide(L)'
;MYIHKIKNIALISMISITLLSACSGDIKKDEPAETVKQENKEEEVGLLELTPAQMKTVGIEVGYMENRNLASVVKANGQLEVPPQNKADVSILSGGIILRINVLEGQQVKKGQVLAVINNQDLIKIQQDYL
;
A
#
# COMPACT_ATOMS: atom_id res chain seq x y z
N MET A 1 -4.27 -23.42 45.71
CA MET A 1 -4.45 -23.72 44.26
C MET A 1 -3.12 -23.89 43.50
N TYR A 2 -2.09 -24.52 44.10
CA TYR A 2 -0.81 -24.82 43.41
C TYR A 2 -0.51 -26.33 43.35
N ILE A 3 -1.02 -27.09 44.32
CA ILE A 3 -0.90 -28.56 44.40
C ILE A 3 -1.60 -29.29 43.24
N HIS A 4 -2.72 -28.79 42.72
CA HIS A 4 -3.38 -29.38 41.55
C HIS A 4 -2.59 -29.23 40.25
N LYS A 5 -1.84 -28.12 40.09
CA LYS A 5 -1.02 -27.90 38.87
C LYS A 5 0.22 -28.78 38.85
N ILE A 6 0.85 -29.00 40.01
CA ILE A 6 1.97 -29.94 40.17
C ILE A 6 1.53 -31.39 39.96
N LYS A 7 0.33 -31.78 40.45
CA LYS A 7 -0.20 -33.13 40.23
C LYS A 7 -0.52 -33.40 38.75
N ASN A 8 -1.04 -32.41 38.01
CA ASN A 8 -1.29 -32.55 36.57
C ASN A 8 0.00 -32.56 35.74
N ILE A 9 1.02 -31.79 36.13
CA ILE A 9 2.34 -31.82 35.46
C ILE A 9 3.06 -33.14 35.71
N ALA A 10 3.00 -33.69 36.94
CA ALA A 10 3.52 -35.01 37.26
C ALA A 10 2.77 -36.13 36.50
N LEU A 11 1.45 -35.99 36.34
CA LEU A 11 0.60 -36.96 35.61
C LEU A 11 0.86 -36.94 34.10
N ILE A 12 1.16 -35.78 33.51
CA ILE A 12 1.54 -35.64 32.09
C ILE A 12 2.96 -36.16 31.84
N SER A 13 3.90 -35.95 32.78
CA SER A 13 5.26 -36.49 32.69
C SER A 13 5.31 -38.02 32.80
N MET A 14 4.40 -38.64 33.55
CA MET A 14 4.35 -40.09 33.71
C MET A 14 3.83 -40.82 32.46
N ILE A 15 2.95 -40.16 31.68
CA ILE A 15 2.38 -40.68 30.42
C ILE A 15 3.37 -40.58 29.25
N SER A 16 4.28 -39.61 29.27
CA SER A 16 5.27 -39.46 28.20
C SER A 16 6.37 -40.52 28.23
N ILE A 17 6.59 -41.18 29.37
CA ILE A 17 7.67 -42.15 29.55
C ILE A 17 7.26 -43.58 29.18
N THR A 18 5.96 -43.87 29.13
CA THR A 18 5.42 -45.18 28.70
C THR A 18 5.31 -45.31 27.18
N LEU A 19 5.40 -44.21 26.42
CA LEU A 19 5.34 -44.23 24.94
C LEU A 19 6.68 -44.61 24.28
N LEU A 20 7.80 -44.61 25.01
CA LEU A 20 9.14 -44.92 24.47
C LEU A 20 9.55 -46.41 24.59
N SER A 21 8.69 -47.27 25.17
CA SER A 21 8.99 -48.71 25.36
C SER A 21 8.15 -49.65 24.47
N ALA A 22 7.43 -49.13 23.47
CA ALA A 22 6.57 -49.93 22.58
C ALA A 22 7.23 -50.38 21.26
N CYS A 23 8.57 -50.29 21.14
CA CYS A 23 9.31 -50.87 20.01
C CYS A 23 10.43 -51.77 20.53
N SER A 24 10.03 -52.88 21.13
CA SER A 24 10.83 -54.11 21.19
C SER A 24 10.04 -55.18 20.43
N GLY A 25 10.50 -55.51 19.23
CA GLY A 25 9.87 -56.48 18.35
C GLY A 25 10.87 -57.03 17.34
N ASP A 26 11.78 -57.88 17.80
CA ASP A 26 12.55 -58.79 16.95
C ASP A 26 11.60 -59.84 16.34
N ILE A 27 11.41 -59.81 15.01
CA ILE A 27 10.86 -60.92 14.24
C ILE A 27 11.71 -61.17 12.99
N LYS A 28 11.97 -62.46 12.78
CA LYS A 28 13.01 -63.12 12.00
C LYS A 28 12.88 -62.99 10.46
N LYS A 29 14.05 -63.04 9.81
CA LYS A 29 14.41 -63.60 8.49
C LYS A 29 13.29 -64.21 7.62
N ASP A 30 13.15 -63.74 6.37
CA ASP A 30 13.63 -64.41 5.14
C ASP A 30 13.18 -63.60 3.88
N GLU A 31 14.09 -63.42 2.93
CA GLU A 31 13.85 -63.04 1.51
C GLU A 31 13.45 -64.28 0.68
N PRO A 32 13.05 -64.19 -0.60
CA PRO A 32 12.50 -63.08 -1.41
C PRO A 32 11.24 -63.50 -2.20
N ALA A 33 10.34 -62.57 -2.53
CA ALA A 33 9.40 -62.76 -3.65
C ALA A 33 8.86 -61.42 -4.18
N GLU A 34 9.03 -61.23 -5.47
CA GLU A 34 8.64 -60.08 -6.27
C GLU A 34 7.19 -59.64 -6.01
N THR A 35 7.01 -58.35 -5.70
CA THR A 35 5.73 -57.67 -5.85
C THR A 35 5.98 -56.34 -6.50
N VAL A 36 5.52 -56.23 -7.75
CA VAL A 36 5.36 -54.97 -8.48
C VAL A 36 4.49 -54.06 -7.62
N LYS A 37 5.12 -53.10 -6.92
CA LYS A 37 4.40 -51.99 -6.34
C LYS A 37 4.00 -51.06 -7.48
N GLN A 38 2.73 -51.13 -7.87
CA GLN A 38 2.05 -50.01 -8.49
C GLN A 38 2.07 -48.87 -7.46
N GLU A 39 3.00 -47.94 -7.66
CA GLU A 39 2.98 -46.67 -6.95
C GLU A 39 1.93 -45.80 -7.64
N ASN A 40 0.79 -45.70 -6.99
CA ASN A 40 -0.29 -44.78 -7.34
C ASN A 40 0.25 -43.37 -7.12
N LYS A 41 0.90 -42.78 -8.13
CA LYS A 41 1.19 -41.35 -8.15
C LYS A 41 -0.15 -40.64 -8.28
N GLU A 42 -0.72 -40.22 -7.15
CA GLU A 42 -1.59 -39.06 -7.15
C GLU A 42 -0.79 -37.94 -7.82
N GLU A 43 -1.21 -37.55 -9.02
CA GLU A 43 -0.67 -36.38 -9.70
C GLU A 43 -1.03 -35.16 -8.84
N GLU A 44 -0.11 -34.77 -7.97
CA GLU A 44 -0.16 -33.49 -7.28
C GLU A 44 0.09 -32.42 -8.36
N VAL A 45 -1.00 -31.96 -8.98
CA VAL A 45 -0.99 -31.03 -10.10
C VAL A 45 -0.33 -29.72 -9.63
N GLY A 46 0.96 -29.56 -9.93
CA GLY A 46 1.73 -28.37 -9.59
C GLY A 46 3.19 -28.63 -9.23
N LEU A 47 3.58 -29.87 -8.90
CA LEU A 47 4.95 -30.22 -8.53
C LEU A 47 5.57 -31.18 -9.57
N LEU A 48 6.60 -30.70 -10.26
CA LEU A 48 7.39 -31.48 -11.20
C LEU A 48 8.71 -31.90 -10.54
N GLU A 49 8.87 -33.18 -10.28
CA GLU A 49 10.13 -33.75 -9.78
C GLU A 49 11.05 -34.10 -10.95
N LEU A 50 12.25 -33.53 -10.97
CA LEU A 50 13.27 -33.81 -11.99
C LEU A 50 14.50 -34.45 -11.35
N THR A 51 15.08 -35.43 -12.04
CA THR A 51 16.34 -36.06 -11.58
C THR A 51 17.54 -35.14 -11.84
N PRO A 52 18.64 -35.25 -11.06
CA PRO A 52 19.83 -34.41 -11.27
C PRO A 52 20.46 -34.54 -12.66
N ALA A 53 20.35 -35.73 -13.29
CA ALA A 53 20.83 -35.96 -14.65
C ALA A 53 19.98 -35.23 -15.70
N GLN A 54 18.66 -35.15 -15.51
CA GLN A 54 17.76 -34.39 -16.38
C GLN A 54 17.97 -32.88 -16.21
N MET A 55 18.13 -32.39 -14.98
CA MET A 55 18.47 -30.99 -14.70
C MET A 55 19.77 -30.56 -15.40
N LYS A 56 20.82 -31.39 -15.33
CA LYS A 56 22.12 -31.11 -15.96
C LYS A 56 22.08 -31.18 -17.48
N THR A 57 21.29 -32.08 -18.05
CA THR A 57 21.13 -32.22 -19.52
C THR A 57 20.42 -31.01 -20.12
N VAL A 58 19.45 -30.45 -19.39
CA VAL A 58 18.66 -29.28 -19.82
C VAL A 58 19.31 -27.95 -19.40
N GLY A 59 20.35 -27.99 -18.55
CA GLY A 59 21.10 -26.80 -18.15
C GLY A 59 20.32 -25.86 -17.23
N ILE A 60 19.52 -26.41 -16.32
CA ILE A 60 18.71 -25.61 -15.39
C ILE A 60 19.62 -25.01 -14.31
N GLU A 61 19.71 -23.69 -14.27
CA GLU A 61 20.41 -22.92 -13.24
C GLU A 61 19.41 -22.30 -12.26
N VAL A 62 19.67 -22.44 -10.96
CA VAL A 62 18.83 -21.89 -9.89
C VAL A 62 19.56 -20.71 -9.26
N GLY A 63 18.96 -19.53 -9.33
CA GLY A 63 19.43 -18.32 -8.67
C GLY A 63 18.66 -18.04 -7.37
N TYR A 64 19.27 -17.27 -6.47
CA TYR A 64 18.61 -16.76 -5.27
C TYR A 64 17.90 -15.43 -5.56
N MET A 65 16.77 -15.18 -4.88
CA MET A 65 16.07 -13.90 -4.98
C MET A 65 16.85 -12.83 -4.21
N GLU A 66 17.24 -11.76 -4.90
CA GLU A 66 17.90 -10.59 -4.29
C GLU A 66 16.98 -9.37 -4.34
N ASN A 67 16.80 -8.70 -3.20
CA ASN A 67 16.14 -7.40 -3.15
C ASN A 67 17.12 -6.32 -3.64
N ARG A 68 16.83 -5.73 -4.80
CA ARG A 68 17.60 -4.60 -5.33
C ARG A 68 16.79 -3.32 -5.23
N ASN A 69 17.43 -2.26 -4.75
CA ASN A 69 16.83 -0.94 -4.76
C ASN A 69 16.82 -0.41 -6.20
N LEU A 70 15.66 -0.48 -6.85
CA LEU A 70 15.45 0.07 -8.18
C LEU A 70 15.31 1.58 -8.02
N ALA A 71 16.41 2.31 -8.21
CA ALA A 71 16.38 3.77 -8.29
C ALA A 71 15.73 4.19 -9.62
N SER A 72 14.42 4.00 -9.75
CA SER A 72 13.64 4.58 -10.83
C SER A 72 13.48 6.07 -10.53
N VAL A 73 14.35 6.90 -11.11
CA VAL A 73 14.26 8.35 -10.98
C VAL A 73 13.07 8.82 -11.84
N VAL A 74 11.91 8.99 -11.21
CA VAL A 74 10.73 9.56 -11.88
C VAL A 74 10.89 11.08 -11.92
N LYS A 75 11.22 11.62 -13.10
CA LYS A 75 11.24 13.07 -13.33
C LYS A 75 9.82 13.58 -13.48
N ALA A 76 9.39 14.46 -12.58
CA ALA A 76 8.10 15.13 -12.65
C ALA A 76 8.30 16.64 -12.77
N ASN A 77 7.50 17.28 -13.64
CA ASN A 77 7.39 18.73 -13.71
C ASN A 77 6.23 19.18 -12.80
N GLY A 78 6.29 20.41 -12.30
CA GLY A 78 5.23 21.02 -11.51
C GLY A 78 5.08 22.51 -11.82
N GLN A 79 3.93 23.07 -11.47
CA GLN A 79 3.64 24.50 -11.58
C GLN A 79 3.37 25.05 -10.17
N LEU A 80 3.83 26.28 -9.93
CA LEU A 80 3.48 27.05 -8.74
C LEU A 80 2.11 27.69 -8.96
N GLU A 81 1.12 27.28 -8.17
CA GLU A 81 -0.19 27.91 -8.13
C GLU A 81 -0.41 28.52 -6.75
N VAL A 82 -1.07 29.68 -6.72
CA VAL A 82 -1.47 30.31 -5.47
C VAL A 82 -2.63 29.50 -4.89
N PRO A 83 -2.55 29.02 -3.63
CA PRO A 83 -3.66 28.32 -3.01
C PRO A 83 -4.96 29.12 -3.15
N PRO A 84 -6.11 28.47 -3.41
CA PRO A 84 -7.37 29.17 -3.67
C PRO A 84 -7.79 30.10 -2.53
N GLN A 85 -7.34 29.84 -1.31
CA GLN A 85 -7.56 30.70 -0.13
C GLN A 85 -6.93 32.09 -0.24
N ASN A 86 -5.88 32.25 -1.06
CA ASN A 86 -5.13 33.50 -1.22
C ASN A 86 -5.43 34.21 -2.55
N LYS A 87 -6.43 33.74 -3.32
CA LYS A 87 -6.89 34.35 -4.56
C LYS A 87 -8.20 35.11 -4.32
N ALA A 88 -8.27 36.35 -4.80
CA ALA A 88 -9.49 37.15 -4.76
C ALA A 88 -9.69 37.85 -6.11
N ASP A 89 -10.82 37.56 -6.76
CA ASP A 89 -11.23 38.21 -7.99
C ASP A 89 -12.20 39.35 -7.63
N VAL A 90 -11.85 40.59 -7.98
CA VAL A 90 -12.64 41.79 -7.65
C VAL A 90 -13.49 42.18 -8.84
N SER A 91 -14.81 42.15 -8.69
CA SER A 91 -15.78 42.60 -9.68
C SER A 91 -16.79 43.57 -9.07
N ILE A 92 -17.38 44.40 -9.91
CA ILE A 92 -18.43 45.33 -9.53
C ILE A 92 -19.80 44.70 -9.77
N LEU A 93 -20.70 44.80 -8.79
CA LEU A 93 -22.06 44.25 -8.86
C LEU A 93 -22.94 45.01 -9.87
N SER A 94 -22.69 46.31 -10.03
CA SER A 94 -23.41 47.16 -10.97
C SER A 94 -22.40 47.98 -11.76
N GLY A 95 -22.58 47.99 -13.09
CA GLY A 95 -21.67 48.64 -14.04
C GLY A 95 -21.51 50.14 -13.76
N GLY A 96 -20.45 50.75 -14.27
CA GLY A 96 -20.19 52.17 -14.07
C GLY A 96 -19.04 52.66 -14.92
N ILE A 97 -18.82 53.97 -14.88
CA ILE A 97 -17.73 54.64 -15.57
C ILE A 97 -16.52 54.72 -14.64
N ILE A 98 -15.35 54.30 -15.11
CA ILE A 98 -14.09 54.39 -14.36
C ILE A 98 -13.68 55.86 -14.27
N LEU A 99 -13.53 56.38 -13.06
CA LEU A 99 -13.02 57.73 -12.82
C LEU A 99 -11.49 57.75 -12.68
N ARG A 100 -10.95 56.79 -11.92
CA ARG A 100 -9.51 56.68 -11.64
C ARG A 100 -9.09 55.23 -11.45
N ILE A 101 -7.87 54.92 -11.88
CA ILE A 101 -7.18 53.67 -11.59
C ILE A 101 -5.96 54.02 -10.74
N ASN A 102 -5.81 53.35 -9.60
CA ASN A 102 -4.81 53.66 -8.59
C ASN A 102 -3.67 52.64 -8.52
N VAL A 103 -3.71 51.60 -9.36
CA VAL A 103 -2.75 50.48 -9.36
C VAL A 103 -2.39 50.06 -10.78
N LEU A 104 -1.20 49.50 -10.94
CA LEU A 104 -0.72 48.90 -12.18
C LEU A 104 -0.66 47.38 -12.09
N GLU A 105 -0.70 46.71 -13.24
CA GLU A 105 -0.52 45.26 -13.30
C GLU A 105 0.85 44.85 -12.75
N GLY A 106 0.90 43.78 -11.96
CA GLY A 106 2.10 43.31 -11.29
C GLY A 106 2.48 44.07 -10.01
N GLN A 107 1.76 45.14 -9.66
CA GLN A 107 1.99 45.89 -8.43
C GLN A 107 1.47 45.13 -7.20
N GLN A 108 2.25 45.06 -6.13
CA GLN A 108 1.77 44.51 -4.86
C GLN A 108 0.75 45.45 -4.21
N VAL A 109 -0.37 44.88 -3.73
CA VAL A 109 -1.45 45.60 -3.06
C VAL A 109 -1.73 45.00 -1.68
N LYS A 110 -2.24 45.83 -0.75
CA LYS A 110 -2.59 45.40 0.62
C LYS A 110 -4.11 45.31 0.79
N LYS A 111 -4.57 44.52 1.77
CA LYS A 111 -5.99 44.45 2.13
C LYS A 111 -6.53 45.84 2.47
N GLY A 112 -7.64 46.22 1.84
CA GLY A 112 -8.28 47.52 2.04
C GLY A 112 -7.72 48.66 1.17
N GLN A 113 -6.72 48.40 0.32
CA GLN A 113 -6.22 49.39 -0.64
C GLN A 113 -7.25 49.67 -1.75
N VAL A 114 -7.45 50.94 -2.07
CA VAL A 114 -8.29 51.37 -3.20
C VAL A 114 -7.58 51.04 -4.51
N LEU A 115 -8.21 50.22 -5.35
CA LEU A 115 -7.68 49.82 -6.66
C LEU A 115 -8.15 50.74 -7.78
N ALA A 116 -9.43 51.12 -7.76
CA ALA A 116 -10.04 52.03 -8.72
C ALA A 116 -11.23 52.75 -8.09
N VAL A 117 -11.59 53.91 -8.65
CA VAL A 117 -12.79 54.67 -8.29
C VAL A 117 -13.74 54.65 -9.48
N ILE A 118 -14.98 54.23 -9.24
CA ILE A 118 -16.00 54.01 -10.27
C ILE A 118 -17.25 54.80 -9.89
N ASN A 119 -17.91 55.40 -10.88
CA ASN A 119 -19.18 56.09 -10.71
C ASN A 119 -20.28 55.34 -11.47
N ASN A 120 -21.40 55.09 -10.80
CA ASN A 120 -22.57 54.42 -11.36
C ASN A 120 -23.77 55.36 -11.28
N GLN A 121 -24.34 55.68 -12.45
CA GLN A 121 -25.45 56.62 -12.59
C GLN A 121 -26.79 56.03 -12.11
N ASP A 122 -26.94 54.71 -12.09
CA ASP A 122 -28.18 54.05 -11.66
C ASP A 122 -28.34 54.11 -10.12
N LEU A 123 -27.23 54.18 -9.38
CA LEU A 123 -27.27 54.48 -7.94
C LEU A 123 -27.79 55.89 -7.64
N ILE A 124 -27.64 56.85 -8.57
CA ILE A 124 -28.19 58.20 -8.38
C ILE A 124 -29.72 58.18 -8.46
N LYS A 125 -30.29 57.39 -9.38
CA LYS A 125 -31.76 57.27 -9.55
C LYS A 125 -32.41 56.68 -8.30
N ILE A 126 -31.86 55.59 -7.76
CA ILE A 126 -32.37 54.97 -6.53
C ILE A 126 -32.33 55.95 -5.35
N GLN A 127 -31.29 56.79 -5.25
CA GLN A 127 -31.21 57.81 -4.20
C GLN A 127 -32.22 58.94 -4.41
N GLN A 128 -32.51 59.31 -5.65
CA GLN A 128 -33.55 60.31 -5.98
C GLN A 128 -34.95 59.80 -5.66
N ASP A 129 -35.24 58.52 -5.95
CA ASP A 129 -36.55 57.92 -5.69
C ASP A 129 -36.82 57.69 -4.18
N TYR A 130 -35.78 57.68 -3.36
CA TYR A 130 -35.88 57.51 -1.90
C TYR A 130 -36.12 58.84 -1.16
N LEU A 131 -35.71 59.96 -1.75
CA LEU A 131 -35.82 61.31 -1.17
C LEU A 131 -37.14 61.99 -1.56
#